data_AF-A0A821XZR2-F1
#
_entry.id   AF-A0A821XZR2-F1
#
_cell.length_a   1.000
_cell.length_b   1.000
_cell.length_c   1.000
_cell.angle_alpha   90.00
_cell.angle_beta   90.00
_cell.angle_gamma   90.00
#
_symmetry.space_group_name_H-M   'P 1'
#
loop_
_entity.id
_entity.type
_entity.pdbx_description
1 polymer ?
#
loop_
_entity_poly.entity_id
_entity_poly.type
_entity_poly.pdbx_seq_one_letter_code
_entity_poly.pdbx_strand_id
1 'polypeptide(L)'
;MVLGMLRRAAAGGRLIEIQGEANKEKADLLARKLKVALTTTARVSRPGKMVCMRVKGLDDAVAAEDVIAARPNKANCAAELISINKV
;
A
#
# COMPACT_ATOMS: atom_id res chain seq x y z
N MET A 1 11.99 2.94 -23.07
CA MET A 1 11.35 1.62 -22.99
C MET A 1 11.50 1.12 -21.56
N VAL A 2 10.41 1.10 -20.76
CA VAL A 2 10.49 0.63 -19.36
C VAL A 2 10.39 -0.89 -19.37
N LEU A 3 11.47 -1.58 -19.02
CA LEU A 3 11.46 -3.03 -18.84
C LEU A 3 10.73 -3.33 -17.53
N GLY A 4 9.41 -3.50 -17.59
CA GLY A 4 8.61 -3.85 -16.41
C GLY A 4 8.66 -5.36 -16.16
N MET A 5 9.10 -5.79 -14.98
CA MET A 5 9.03 -7.20 -14.61
C MET A 5 7.58 -7.57 -14.24
N LEU A 6 7.03 -8.56 -14.95
CA LEU A 6 5.76 -9.19 -14.62
C LEU A 6 6.02 -10.46 -13.81
N ARG A 7 5.46 -10.55 -12.61
CA ARG A 7 5.55 -11.77 -11.77
C ARG A 7 4.19 -12.19 -11.22
N ARG A 8 4.10 -13.45 -10.77
CA ARG A 8 2.90 -13.95 -10.08
C ARG A 8 2.89 -13.41 -8.65
N ALA A 9 1.74 -12.86 -8.23
CA ALA A 9 1.53 -12.46 -6.85
C ALA A 9 1.09 -13.67 -6.02
N ALA A 10 1.36 -13.65 -4.71
CA ALA A 10 0.94 -14.71 -3.79
C ALA A 10 -0.59 -14.90 -3.78
N ALA A 11 -1.35 -13.82 -3.94
CA ALA A 11 -2.81 -13.84 -4.06
C ALA A 11 -3.33 -14.34 -5.43
N GLY A 12 -2.49 -14.97 -6.25
CA GLY A 12 -2.86 -15.50 -7.58
C GLY A 12 -2.90 -14.46 -8.71
N GLY A 13 -2.82 -13.17 -8.40
CA GLY A 13 -2.80 -12.08 -9.38
C GLY A 13 -1.47 -11.93 -10.14
N ARG A 14 -1.37 -10.85 -10.92
CA ARG A 14 -0.14 -10.41 -11.58
C ARG A 14 0.39 -9.15 -10.90
N LEU A 15 1.69 -9.13 -10.62
CA LEU A 15 2.41 -7.98 -10.09
C LEU A 15 3.28 -7.40 -11.19
N ILE A 16 3.07 -6.11 -11.49
CA ILE A 16 3.81 -5.35 -12.50
C ILE A 16 4.74 -4.40 -11.76
N GLU A 17 6.04 -4.57 -11.96
CA GLU A 17 7.06 -3.68 -11.39
C GLU A 17 7.50 -2.65 -12.44
N ILE A 18 7.50 -1.38 -12.06
CA ILE A 18 7.95 -0.28 -12.92
C ILE A 18 9.35 0.12 -12.46
N GLN A 19 10.34 -0.05 -13.35
CA GLN A 19 11.74 0.31 -13.10
C GLN A 19 12.08 1.70 -13.69
N GLY A 20 13.17 2.30 -13.20
CA GLY A 20 13.71 3.57 -13.68
C GLY A 20 13.20 4.82 -12.96
N GLU A 21 13.54 5.99 -13.50
CA GLU A 21 13.13 7.28 -12.94
C GLU A 21 11.61 7.50 -13.03
N ALA A 22 11.08 8.25 -12.06
CA ALA A 22 9.64 8.50 -11.90
C ALA A 22 8.81 7.20 -11.86
N ASN A 23 9.40 6.10 -11.37
CA ASN A 23 8.71 4.80 -11.29
C ASN A 23 7.38 4.86 -10.51
N LYS A 24 7.33 5.63 -9.41
CA LYS A 24 6.13 5.81 -8.60
C LYS A 24 4.99 6.43 -9.40
N GLU A 25 5.23 7.57 -10.05
CA GLU A 25 4.24 8.28 -10.85
C GLU A 25 3.75 7.45 -12.05
N LYS A 26 4.68 6.78 -12.73
CA LYS A 26 4.37 5.87 -13.83
C LYS A 26 3.54 4.67 -13.37
N ALA A 27 3.86 4.09 -12.21
CA ALA A 27 3.07 3.01 -11.63
C ALA A 27 1.66 3.47 -11.25
N ASP A 28 1.53 4.67 -10.67
CA ASP A 28 0.24 5.23 -10.29
C ASP A 28 -0.61 5.57 -11.54
N LEU A 29 0.00 6.11 -12.60
CA LEU A 29 -0.66 6.34 -13.89
C LEU A 29 -1.13 5.02 -14.52
N LEU A 30 -0.28 4.00 -14.52
CA LEU A 30 -0.65 2.67 -15.03
C LEU A 30 -1.80 2.07 -14.24
N ALA A 31 -1.76 2.15 -12.90
CA ALA A 31 -2.83 1.66 -12.05
C ALA A 31 -4.16 2.36 -12.34
N ARG A 32 -4.16 3.69 -12.57
CA ARG A 32 -5.36 4.44 -12.96
C ARG A 32 -5.92 3.95 -14.29
N LYS A 33 -5.08 3.80 -15.31
CA LYS A 33 -5.50 3.32 -16.64
C LYS A 33 -6.05 1.88 -16.58
N LEU A 34 -5.38 1.00 -15.84
CA LEU A 34 -5.82 -0.39 -15.65
C LEU A 34 -7.13 -0.46 -14.87
N LYS A 35 -7.34 0.38 -13.86
CA LYS A 35 -8.63 0.44 -13.13
C LYS A 35 -9.77 0.75 -14.08
N VAL A 36 -9.61 1.70 -15.00
CA VAL A 36 -10.63 2.03 -16.00
C VAL A 36 -10.85 0.88 -16.97
N ALA A 37 -9.77 0.33 -17.53
CA ALA A 37 -9.84 -0.73 -18.53
C ALA A 37 -10.37 -2.08 -18.01
N LEU A 38 -10.15 -2.37 -16.72
CA LEU A 38 -10.46 -3.67 -16.11
C LEU A 38 -11.57 -3.60 -15.05
N THR A 39 -12.34 -2.52 -15.03
CA THR A 39 -13.33 -2.18 -14.00
C THR A 39 -14.20 -3.37 -13.55
N THR A 40 -14.62 -4.23 -14.48
CA THR A 40 -15.51 -5.38 -14.21
C THR A 40 -14.81 -6.73 -14.15
N THR A 41 -13.58 -6.83 -14.65
CA THR A 41 -12.89 -8.12 -14.86
C THR A 41 -11.85 -8.41 -13.80
N ALA A 42 -11.21 -7.37 -13.23
CA ALA A 42 -10.13 -7.58 -12.26
C ALA A 42 -9.99 -6.40 -11.29
N ARG A 43 -9.65 -6.72 -10.04
CA ARG A 43 -9.29 -5.73 -9.04
C ARG A 43 -7.84 -5.27 -9.25
N VAL A 44 -7.65 -3.99 -9.52
CA VAL A 44 -6.32 -3.37 -9.63
C VAL A 44 -5.98 -2.66 -8.32
N SER A 45 -4.90 -3.11 -7.68
CA SER A 45 -4.36 -2.50 -6.46
C SER A 45 -2.91 -2.03 -6.70
N ARG A 46 -2.44 -1.10 -5.84
CA ARG A 46 -1.07 -0.57 -5.86
C ARG A 46 -0.32 -1.17 -4.67
N PRO A 47 0.18 -2.42 -4.78
CA PRO A 47 0.85 -3.09 -3.67
C PRO A 47 2.13 -2.36 -3.30
N GLY A 48 2.27 -2.02 -2.03
CA GLY A 48 3.50 -1.50 -1.43
C GLY A 48 4.05 -2.50 -0.41
N LYS A 49 5.33 -2.37 -0.05
CA LYS A 49 5.85 -3.05 1.14
C LYS A 49 5.16 -2.46 2.36
N MET A 50 4.48 -3.30 3.12
CA MET A 50 3.84 -2.95 4.39
C MET A 50 4.45 -3.80 5.50
N VAL A 51 4.45 -3.30 6.73
CA VAL A 51 4.89 -4.02 7.91
C VAL A 51 3.74 -4.08 8.91
N CYS A 52 3.57 -5.23 9.57
CA CYS A 52 2.66 -5.36 10.70
C CYS A 52 3.46 -5.21 11.99
N MET A 53 2.98 -4.34 12.89
CA MET A 53 3.59 -4.10 14.19
C MET A 53 2.54 -4.33 15.28
N ARG A 54 2.96 -4.88 16.43
CA ARG A 54 2.11 -5.02 17.61
C ARG A 54 2.60 -4.08 18.71
N VAL A 55 1.74 -3.16 19.12
CA VAL A 55 1.97 -2.24 20.24
C VAL A 55 1.26 -2.80 21.48
N LYS A 56 1.90 -2.74 22.64
CA LYS A 56 1.37 -3.25 23.92
C LYS A 56 1.53 -2.18 25.00
N GLY A 57 0.79 -2.32 26.10
CA GLY A 57 0.86 -1.40 27.24
C GLY A 57 0.16 -0.06 26.96
N LEU A 58 -0.83 -0.06 26.08
CA LEU A 58 -1.72 1.09 25.89
C LEU A 58 -2.79 1.05 26.99
N ASP A 59 -3.13 2.23 27.48
CA ASP A 59 -4.26 2.40 28.41
C ASP A 59 -5.59 2.12 27.68
N ASP A 60 -6.60 1.67 28.42
CA ASP A 60 -7.92 1.34 27.87
C ASP A 60 -8.63 2.56 27.24
N ALA A 61 -8.23 3.77 27.62
CA ALA A 61 -8.73 5.01 27.04
C ALA A 61 -8.12 5.34 25.65
N VAL A 62 -7.06 4.64 25.22
CA VAL A 62 -6.38 4.94 23.95
C VAL A 62 -7.22 4.49 22.75
N ALA A 63 -7.55 5.44 21.88
CA ALA A 63 -8.26 5.19 20.63
C ALA A 63 -7.28 4.87 19.49
N ALA A 64 -7.80 4.35 18.37
CA ALA A 64 -6.97 4.01 17.22
C ALA A 64 -6.33 5.27 16.59
N GLU A 65 -7.07 6.38 16.63
CA GLU A 65 -6.68 7.69 16.14
C GLU A 65 -5.47 8.24 16.90
N ASP A 66 -5.40 8.02 18.22
CA ASP A 66 -4.27 8.43 19.05
C ASP A 66 -2.98 7.71 18.65
N VAL A 67 -3.07 6.42 18.33
CA VAL A 67 -1.92 5.62 17.86
C VAL A 67 -1.44 6.10 16.49
N ILE A 68 -2.36 6.46 15.59
CA ILE A 68 -2.02 7.02 14.27
C ILE A 68 -1.37 8.40 14.43
N ALA A 69 -1.90 9.25 15.33
CA ALA A 69 -1.38 10.58 15.61
C ALA A 69 0.01 10.54 16.26
N ALA A 70 0.29 9.54 17.09
CA ALA A 70 1.59 9.34 17.73
C ALA A 70 2.68 8.81 16.78
N ARG A 71 2.37 8.57 15.49
CA ARG A 71 3.37 8.15 14.50
C ARG A 71 4.56 9.13 14.48
N PRO A 72 5.81 8.64 14.49
CA PRO A 72 6.96 9.51 14.40
C PRO A 72 6.94 10.31 13.09
N ASN A 73 7.20 11.62 13.17
CA ASN A 73 7.29 12.50 11.99
C ASN A 73 8.29 12.01 10.93
N LYS A 74 9.32 11.24 11.37
CA LYS A 74 10.31 10.63 10.48
C LYS A 74 9.78 9.41 9.71
N ALA A 75 8.67 8.81 10.11
CA ALA A 75 8.07 7.72 9.36
C ALA A 75 7.43 8.27 8.09
N ASN A 76 7.81 7.77 6.92
CA ASN A 76 7.23 8.17 5.63
C ASN A 76 5.99 7.32 5.27
N CYS A 77 5.07 7.15 6.23
CA CYS A 77 3.94 6.20 6.12
C CYS A 77 2.60 6.92 6.25
N ALA A 78 1.96 7.34 5.14
CA ALA A 78 0.68 8.06 5.16
C ALA A 78 -0.37 7.42 6.10
N ALA A 79 -1.08 8.25 6.87
CA ALA A 79 -2.03 7.80 7.89
C ALA A 79 -3.15 6.92 7.32
N GLU A 80 -3.61 7.24 6.11
CA GLU A 80 -4.64 6.50 5.37
C GLU A 80 -4.25 5.05 5.03
N LEU A 81 -2.95 4.71 5.08
CA LEU A 81 -2.43 3.37 4.81
C LEU A 81 -2.24 2.54 6.08
N ILE A 82 -2.53 3.10 7.26
CA ILE A 82 -2.41 2.40 8.54
C ILE A 82 -3.76 1.78 8.88
N SER A 83 -3.77 0.46 9.07
CA SER A 83 -4.93 -0.27 9.59
C SER A 83 -4.60 -0.80 10.98
N ILE A 84 -5.47 -0.52 11.95
CA ILE A 84 -5.33 -0.97 13.32
C ILE A 84 -6.39 -2.03 13.57
N ASN A 85 -5.95 -3.18 14.06
CA ASN A 85 -6.83 -4.22 14.58
C ASN A 85 -6.59 -4.32 16.08
N LYS A 86 -7.67 -4.22 16.87
CA LYS A 86 -7.62 -4.59 18.28
C LYS A 86 -7.47 -6.11 18.36
N VAL A 87 -6.47 -6.57 19.10
CA VAL A 87 -6.13 -7.98 19.31
C VAL A 87 -6.55 -8.38 20.71
#